data_AF-A0A674JW09-F1
#
_entry.id   AF-A0A674JW09-F1
#
_cell.length_a   1.000
_cell.length_b   1.000
_cell.length_c   1.000
_cell.angle_alpha   90.00
_cell.angle_beta   90.00
_cell.angle_gamma   90.00
#
_symmetry.space_group_name_H-M   'P 1'
#
loop_
_entity.id
_entity.type
_entity.pdbx_description
1 polymer ?
#
loop_
_entity_poly.entity_id
_entity_poly.type
_entity_poly.pdbx_seq_one_letter_code
_entity_poly.pdbx_strand_id
1 'polypeptide(L)'
;MSVSTVAFVFLPPTANTTSILQPLNQDVIPCFKAMYTKLTLSWIHSTMDADPNLNVMECWKSFNIADCNTYIKQIADSFIQKAGPALGTSKASRCLGQQICRGTRIQHGS
;
A
#
# COMPACT_ATOMS: atom_id res chain seq x y z
N MET A 1 20.99 -13.78 -26.81
CA MET A 1 20.42 -12.73 -25.93
C MET A 1 18.98 -12.51 -26.40
N SER A 2 17.98 -12.86 -25.60
CA SER A 2 16.57 -12.63 -25.96
C SER A 2 16.25 -11.16 -25.75
N VAL A 3 15.93 -10.44 -26.82
CA VAL A 3 15.48 -9.04 -26.73
C VAL A 3 13.98 -9.04 -26.48
N SER A 4 13.57 -8.72 -25.24
CA SER A 4 12.16 -8.49 -24.92
C SER A 4 11.71 -7.20 -25.62
N THR A 5 10.78 -7.29 -26.56
CA THR A 5 10.23 -6.11 -27.25
C THR A 5 9.31 -5.37 -26.29
N VAL A 6 9.70 -4.17 -25.85
CA VAL A 6 8.89 -3.33 -24.95
C VAL A 6 8.11 -2.32 -25.79
N ALA A 7 6.79 -2.37 -25.71
CA ALA A 7 5.91 -1.38 -26.35
C ALA A 7 5.82 -0.11 -25.48
N PHE A 8 6.11 1.04 -26.06
CA PHE A 8 5.96 2.33 -25.39
C PHE A 8 4.58 2.92 -25.73
N VAL A 9 3.81 3.28 -24.70
CA VAL A 9 2.53 3.96 -24.86
C VAL A 9 2.74 5.44 -24.53
N PHE A 10 2.58 6.31 -25.54
CA PHE A 10 2.61 7.75 -25.32
C PHE A 10 1.26 8.20 -24.74
N LEU A 11 1.28 8.68 -23.49
CA LEU A 11 0.09 9.28 -22.88
C LEU A 11 -0.13 10.69 -23.48
N PRO A 12 -1.39 11.12 -23.68
CA PRO A 12 -1.67 12.44 -24.24
C PRO A 12 -1.03 13.55 -23.36
N PRO A 13 -0.38 14.56 -23.98
CA PRO A 13 0.40 15.59 -23.28
C PRO A 13 -0.47 16.76 -22.79
N THR A 14 -1.73 16.50 -22.46
CA THR A 14 -2.61 17.51 -21.86
C THR A 14 -2.12 17.78 -20.44
N ALA A 15 -1.59 19.00 -20.23
CA ALA A 15 -0.67 19.46 -19.17
C ALA A 15 -0.99 19.12 -17.69
N ASN A 16 -2.09 18.44 -17.40
CA ASN A 16 -2.59 18.11 -16.07
C ASN A 16 -3.21 16.69 -15.95
N THR A 17 -3.27 15.91 -17.04
CA THR A 17 -4.00 14.61 -17.06
C THR A 17 -3.07 13.41 -17.19
N THR A 18 -1.83 13.57 -17.66
CA THR A 18 -0.88 12.46 -17.77
C THR A 18 -0.66 11.76 -16.43
N SER A 19 -0.45 12.52 -15.35
CA SER A 19 -0.33 11.99 -13.99
C SER A 19 -1.61 11.31 -13.51
N ILE A 20 -2.77 11.85 -13.88
CA ILE A 20 -4.07 11.24 -13.54
C ILE A 20 -4.24 9.91 -14.29
N LEU A 21 -3.81 9.80 -15.54
CA LEU A 21 -4.02 8.60 -16.36
C LEU A 21 -3.02 7.48 -16.05
N GLN A 22 -1.93 7.76 -15.34
CA GLN A 22 -0.97 6.74 -14.97
C GLN A 22 -1.56 5.78 -13.92
N PRO A 23 -1.65 4.47 -14.20
CA PRO A 23 -2.19 3.48 -13.26
C PRO A 23 -1.45 3.48 -11.92
N LEU A 24 -0.16 3.82 -11.95
CA LEU A 24 0.66 3.99 -10.75
C LEU A 24 0.08 5.03 -9.79
N ASN A 25 -0.46 6.13 -10.32
CA ASN A 25 -0.92 7.26 -9.52
C ASN A 25 -2.36 7.09 -9.05
N GLN A 26 -3.21 6.42 -9.84
CA GLN A 26 -4.61 6.18 -9.47
C GLN A 26 -4.77 5.06 -8.43
N ASP A 27 -4.00 3.98 -8.58
CA ASP A 27 -4.25 2.75 -7.84
C ASP A 27 -3.09 2.42 -6.88
N VAL A 28 -1.88 2.32 -7.43
CA VAL A 28 -0.73 1.76 -6.69
C VAL A 28 -0.27 2.70 -5.58
N ILE A 29 -0.02 3.98 -5.87
CA ILE A 29 0.48 4.96 -4.89
C ILE A 29 -0.50 5.17 -3.73
N PRO A 30 -1.81 5.39 -3.94
CA PRO A 30 -2.75 5.54 -2.83
C PRO A 30 -2.84 4.29 -1.96
N CYS A 31 -2.88 3.10 -2.58
CA CYS A 31 -2.92 1.82 -1.87
C CYS A 31 -1.63 1.59 -1.06
N PHE A 32 -0.47 1.86 -1.67
CA PHE A 32 0.82 1.76 -1.03
C PHE A 32 0.90 2.67 0.20
N LYS A 33 0.51 3.95 0.08
CA LYS A 33 0.46 4.89 1.19
C LYS A 33 -0.44 4.39 2.33
N ALA A 34 -1.65 3.92 2.00
CA ALA A 34 -2.58 3.40 2.99
C ALA A 34 -2.01 2.18 3.74
N MET A 35 -1.40 1.23 3.02
CA MET A 35 -0.79 0.04 3.61
C MET A 35 0.41 0.40 4.49
N TYR A 36 1.28 1.29 4.03
CA TYR A 36 2.42 1.76 4.80
C TYR A 36 1.99 2.44 6.09
N THR A 37 1.05 3.41 6.00
CA THR A 37 0.49 4.08 7.17
C THR A 37 -0.16 3.08 8.14
N LYS A 38 -0.90 2.09 7.64
CA LYS A 38 -1.51 1.06 8.47
C LYS A 38 -0.47 0.24 9.23
N LEU A 39 0.58 -0.23 8.55
CA LEU A 39 1.66 -1.01 9.18
C LEU A 39 2.36 -0.19 10.25
N THR A 40 2.75 1.04 9.94
CA THR A 40 3.44 1.91 10.89
C THR A 40 2.59 2.24 12.11
N LEU A 41 1.31 2.58 11.93
CA LEU A 41 0.41 2.85 13.07
C LEU A 41 0.13 1.59 13.90
N SER A 42 0.02 0.43 13.24
CA SER A 42 -0.17 -0.85 13.93
C SER A 42 1.06 -1.22 14.77
N TRP A 43 2.25 -0.95 14.26
CA TRP A 43 3.50 -1.14 15.00
C TRP A 43 3.60 -0.17 16.18
N ILE A 44 3.34 1.13 15.99
CA ILE A 44 3.32 2.11 17.09
C ILE A 44 2.35 1.65 18.18
N HIS A 45 1.13 1.28 17.80
CA HIS A 45 0.12 0.79 18.73
C HIS A 45 0.59 -0.45 19.50
N SER A 46 1.16 -1.43 18.81
CA SER A 46 1.65 -2.67 19.44
C SER A 46 2.84 -2.40 20.38
N THR A 47 3.72 -1.47 20.03
CA THR A 47 4.86 -1.07 20.86
C THR A 47 4.39 -0.36 22.14
N MET A 48 3.40 0.53 22.03
CA MET A 48 2.82 1.21 23.21
C MET A 48 2.02 0.26 24.10
N ASP A 49 1.36 -0.74 23.53
CA ASP A 49 0.65 -1.77 24.29
C ASP A 49 1.62 -2.67 25.08
N ALA A 50 2.81 -2.91 24.52
CA ALA A 50 3.86 -3.70 25.17
C ALA A 50 4.64 -2.92 26.25
N ASP A 51 4.82 -1.61 26.10
CA ASP A 51 5.45 -0.75 27.10
C ASP A 51 4.61 0.53 27.35
N PRO A 52 3.81 0.55 28.43
CA PRO A 52 2.96 1.68 28.78
C PRO A 52 3.70 2.99 29.07
N ASN A 53 5.02 2.95 29.25
CA ASN A 53 5.82 4.15 29.48
C ASN A 53 6.16 4.87 28.17
N LEU A 54 6.06 4.18 27.03
CA LEU A 54 6.35 4.76 25.73
C LEU A 54 5.15 5.56 25.23
N ASN A 55 5.43 6.80 24.83
CA ASN A 55 4.47 7.59 24.06
C ASN A 55 4.68 7.44 22.55
N VAL A 56 3.72 7.94 21.76
CA VAL A 56 3.76 7.89 20.29
C VAL A 56 5.05 8.51 19.72
N MET A 57 5.54 9.59 20.32
CA MET A 57 6.75 10.29 19.83
C MET A 57 8.00 9.44 20.05
N GLU A 58 8.10 8.75 21.18
CA GLU A 58 9.22 7.85 21.48
C GLU A 58 9.22 6.65 20.54
N CYS A 59 8.05 6.06 20.28
CA CYS A 59 7.90 5.01 19.27
C CYS A 59 8.29 5.53 17.87
N TRP A 60 7.84 6.72 17.49
CA TRP A 60 8.22 7.31 16.20
C TRP A 60 9.73 7.56 16.08
N LYS A 61 10.40 7.95 17.17
CA LYS A 61 11.85 8.16 17.20
C LYS A 61 12.65 6.87 17.11
N SER A 62 12.12 5.74 17.59
CA SER A 62 12.78 4.44 17.48
C SER A 62 12.58 3.77 16.12
N PHE A 63 11.59 4.22 15.34
CA PHE A 63 11.34 3.76 13.98
C PHE A 63 12.47 4.21 13.05
N ASN A 64 13.13 3.26 12.38
CA ASN A 64 14.31 3.53 11.55
C ASN A 64 14.14 3.08 10.10
N ILE A 65 15.15 3.38 9.26
CA ILE A 65 15.12 3.10 7.82
C ILE A 65 15.05 1.59 7.51
N ALA A 66 15.59 0.73 8.36
CA ALA A 66 15.47 -0.72 8.18
C ALA A 66 14.02 -1.19 8.35
N ASP A 67 13.27 -0.59 9.27
CA ASP A 67 11.84 -0.85 9.43
C ASP A 67 11.06 -0.38 8.19
N CYS A 68 11.39 0.82 7.68
CA CYS A 68 10.83 1.32 6.41
C CYS A 68 11.03 0.31 5.28
N ASN A 69 12.26 -0.17 5.08
CA ASN A 69 12.60 -1.12 4.02
C ASN A 69 11.84 -2.44 4.17
N THR A 70 11.68 -2.91 5.40
CA THR A 70 10.91 -4.12 5.70
C THR A 70 9.45 -3.94 5.27
N TYR A 71 8.82 -2.81 5.59
CA TYR A 71 7.43 -2.56 5.20
C TYR A 71 7.29 -2.34 3.69
N ILE A 72 8.22 -1.61 3.06
CA ILE A 72 8.23 -1.42 1.61
C ILE A 72 8.28 -2.78 0.90
N LYS A 73 9.18 -3.67 1.34
CA LYS A 73 9.30 -5.02 0.79
C LYS A 73 8.01 -5.83 0.99
N GLN A 74 7.48 -5.85 2.21
CA GLN A 74 6.24 -6.58 2.52
C GLN A 74 5.07 -6.11 1.64
N ILE A 75 4.93 -4.80 1.44
CA ILE A 75 3.88 -4.23 0.60
C ILE A 75 4.12 -4.57 -0.87
N ALA A 76 5.34 -4.43 -1.37
CA ALA A 76 5.70 -4.77 -2.75
C ALA A 76 5.43 -6.25 -3.06
N ASP A 77 5.85 -7.15 -2.18
CA ASP A 77 5.59 -8.59 -2.29
C ASP A 77 4.07 -8.87 -2.32
N SER A 78 3.27 -8.14 -1.54
CA SER A 78 1.81 -8.27 -1.56
C SER A 78 1.17 -7.85 -2.88
N PHE A 79 1.77 -6.91 -3.62
CA PHE A 79 1.32 -6.55 -4.98
C PHE A 79 1.71 -7.61 -6.00
N ILE A 80 2.92 -8.17 -5.89
CA ILE A 80 3.42 -9.22 -6.79
C ILE A 80 2.60 -10.50 -6.64
N GLN A 81 2.30 -10.92 -5.40
CA GLN A 81 1.47 -12.10 -5.14
C GLN A 81 0.05 -11.95 -5.69
N LYS A 82 -0.53 -10.75 -5.63
CA LYS A 82 -1.85 -10.45 -6.22
C LYS A 82 -1.83 -10.38 -7.75
N ALA A 83 -0.65 -10.20 -8.36
CA ALA A 83 -0.46 -10.21 -9.81
C ALA A 83 -0.21 -11.63 -10.38
N GLY A 84 -0.14 -12.67 -9.54
CA GLY A 84 -0.24 -14.08 -9.96
C GLY A 84 -1.63 -14.41 -10.55
N PRO A 85 -1.84 -15.55 -11.25
CA PRO A 85 -2.74 -15.69 -12.39
C PRO A 85 -4.22 -15.56 -12.03
N ALA A 86 -4.70 -14.32 -11.84
CA ALA A 86 -6.11 -13.98 -11.80
C ALA A 86 -6.52 -13.47 -13.18
N LEU A 87 -6.83 -14.42 -14.05
CA LEU A 87 -7.56 -14.20 -15.29
C LEU A 87 -8.92 -13.56 -14.98
N GLY A 88 -9.17 -12.38 -15.56
CA GLY A 88 -10.51 -11.90 -15.91
C GLY A 88 -11.43 -11.51 -14.74
N THR A 89 -11.59 -10.21 -14.52
CA THR A 89 -12.86 -9.49 -14.79
C THR A 89 -12.77 -8.06 -14.22
N SER A 90 -13.12 -7.11 -15.08
CA SER A 90 -13.05 -5.65 -14.89
C SER A 90 -13.80 -5.08 -13.66
N LYS A 91 -14.52 -5.89 -12.88
CA LYS A 91 -15.28 -5.45 -11.70
C LYS A 91 -14.55 -5.58 -10.36
N ALA A 92 -13.44 -6.33 -10.28
CA ALA A 92 -12.77 -6.60 -9.00
C ALA A 92 -11.91 -5.42 -8.47
N SER A 93 -11.42 -4.54 -9.36
CA SER A 93 -10.48 -3.47 -8.95
C SER A 93 -11.13 -2.40 -8.07
N ARG A 94 -12.44 -2.13 -8.27
CA ARG A 94 -13.16 -1.10 -7.50
C ARG A 94 -13.52 -1.56 -6.07
N CYS A 95 -13.55 -2.88 -5.82
CA CYS A 95 -13.85 -3.44 -4.49
C CYS A 95 -12.61 -3.59 -3.60
N LEU A 96 -11.39 -3.63 -4.15
CA LEU A 96 -10.19 -3.93 -3.36
C LEU A 96 -9.78 -2.76 -2.44
N GLY A 97 -9.88 -1.51 -2.92
CA GLY A 97 -9.69 -0.33 -2.08
C GLY A 97 -10.75 -0.19 -0.98
N GLN A 98 -11.99 -0.61 -1.25
CA GLN A 98 -13.05 -0.64 -0.25
C GLN A 98 -12.93 -1.80 0.73
N GLN A 99 -12.44 -2.98 0.33
CA GLN A 99 -12.29 -4.14 1.22
C GLN A 99 -11.11 -3.99 2.18
N ILE A 100 -10.00 -3.36 1.77
CA ILE A 100 -8.87 -3.10 2.66
C ILE A 100 -9.24 -2.05 3.72
N CYS A 101 -10.04 -1.03 3.36
CA CYS A 101 -10.53 0.00 4.28
C CYS A 101 -11.74 -0.43 5.13
N ARG A 102 -12.51 -1.47 4.75
CA ARG A 102 -13.69 -1.96 5.50
C ARG A 102 -13.39 -3.07 6.51
N GLY A 103 -12.16 -3.59 6.57
CA GLY A 103 -11.79 -4.74 7.42
C GLY A 103 -11.75 -4.47 8.94
N THR A 104 -11.86 -3.23 9.40
CA THR A 104 -11.92 -2.89 10.83
C THR A 104 -13.33 -2.49 11.23
N ARG A 105 -14.25 -3.47 11.29
CA ARG A 105 -15.41 -3.36 12.16
C ARG A 105 -14.94 -3.78 13.56
N ILE A 106 -14.68 -2.79 14.42
CA ILE A 106 -14.57 -3.02 15.86
C ILE A 106 -15.90 -3.65 16.29
N GLN A 107 -15.88 -4.92 16.68
CA GLN A 107 -17.00 -5.54 17.41
C GLN A 107 -17.01 -4.87 18.78
N HIS A 108 -17.82 -3.83 18.95
CA HIS A 108 -18.13 -3.32 20.28
C HIS A 108 -19.12 -4.30 20.90
N GLY A 109 -18.64 -5.13 21.81
CA GLY A 109 -19.48 -5.98 22.63
C GLY A 109 -20.25 -5.13 23.64
N SER A 110 -21.56 -5.31 23.67
CA SER A 110 -22.45 -5.10 24.82
C SER A 110 -23.68 -5.97 24.61
#